data_AF-A0A957G5R7-F1
#
_entry.id   AF-A0A957G5R7-F1
#
_cell.length_a   1.000
_cell.length_b   1.000
_cell.length_c   1.000
_cell.angle_alpha   90.00
_cell.angle_beta   90.00
_cell.angle_gamma   90.00
#
_symmetry.space_group_name_H-M   'P 1'
#
loop_
_entity.id
_entity.type
_entity.pdbx_description
1 polymer ?
#
loop_
_entity_poly.entity_id
_entity_poly.type
_entity_poly.pdbx_seq_one_letter_code
_entity_poly.pdbx_strand_id
1 'polypeptide(L)'
;MRYREGGYLVAIDDFWDSFSQLQEYATLLSKPNITPIILKPELSIVLARNHARMPPSEFRKYMDDGIRMIYADLDKQESTLKAQGWLVLDTSNDTIESSVIRIVTLLETSAG
;
A
#
# COMPACT_ATOMS: atom_id res chain seq x y z
N MET A 1 18.70 0.76 -13.85
CA MET A 1 17.94 -0.22 -13.04
C MET A 1 17.97 -1.51 -13.83
N ARG A 2 18.84 -2.46 -13.47
CA ARG A 2 19.12 -3.63 -14.33
C ARG A 2 17.90 -4.54 -14.56
N TYR A 3 16.95 -4.61 -13.62
CA TYR A 3 15.73 -5.42 -13.77
C TYR A 3 14.78 -4.89 -14.85
N ARG A 4 14.55 -3.58 -14.89
CA ARG A 4 13.72 -2.96 -15.94
C ARG A 4 14.37 -3.07 -17.32
N GLU A 5 15.69 -2.90 -17.38
CA GLU A 5 16.47 -3.11 -18.61
C GLU A 5 16.38 -4.57 -19.10
N GLY A 6 16.16 -5.52 -18.19
CA GLY A 6 15.86 -6.92 -18.50
C GLY A 6 14.38 -7.24 -18.77
N GLY A 7 13.50 -6.25 -18.82
CA GLY A 7 12.06 -6.44 -19.06
C GLY A 7 11.24 -6.90 -17.85
N TYR A 8 11.79 -6.82 -16.64
CA TYR A 8 11.09 -7.21 -15.41
C TYR A 8 10.41 -6.02 -14.72
N LEU A 9 9.21 -6.26 -14.21
CA LEU A 9 8.56 -5.42 -13.21
C LEU A 9 8.89 -5.97 -11.81
N VAL A 10 9.30 -5.10 -10.89
CA VAL A 10 9.60 -5.45 -9.51
C VAL A 10 8.57 -4.79 -8.60
N ALA A 11 7.95 -5.59 -7.74
CA ALA A 11 7.09 -5.10 -6.67
C ALA A 11 7.82 -5.31 -5.32
N ILE A 12 7.75 -4.31 -4.45
CA ILE A 12 8.17 -4.40 -3.05
C ILE A 12 6.88 -4.40 -2.24
N ASP A 13 6.67 -5.47 -1.48
CA ASP A 13 5.53 -5.62 -0.59
C ASP A 13 5.93 -5.20 0.82
N ASP A 14 5.33 -4.12 1.30
CA ASP A 14 5.57 -3.56 2.64
C ASP A 14 4.33 -2.77 3.08
N PHE A 15 4.30 -2.36 4.35
CA PHE A 15 3.21 -1.58 4.93
C PHE A 15 3.61 -0.13 5.18
N TRP A 16 2.64 0.78 5.24
CA TRP A 16 2.90 2.15 5.67
C TRP A 16 3.25 2.20 7.16
N ASP A 17 4.48 2.57 7.48
CA ASP A 17 4.89 2.89 8.85
C ASP A 17 4.75 4.38 9.13
N SER A 18 3.87 4.72 10.07
CA SER A 18 3.65 6.10 10.52
C SER A 18 4.89 6.72 11.19
N PHE A 19 5.80 5.91 11.75
CA PHE A 19 7.00 6.41 12.40
C PHE A 19 8.08 6.76 11.38
N SER A 20 8.46 5.82 10.52
CA SER A 20 9.49 6.05 9.51
C SER A 20 9.00 6.84 8.31
N GLN A 21 7.70 6.81 8.02
CA GLN A 21 7.12 7.31 6.76
C GLN A 21 7.85 6.77 5.52
N LEU A 22 8.35 5.53 5.62
CA LEU A 22 9.08 4.83 4.56
C LEU A 22 10.35 5.55 4.09
N GLN A 23 11.00 6.32 4.97
CA GLN A 23 12.23 7.06 4.65
C GLN A 23 13.40 6.14 4.28
N GLU A 24 13.38 4.88 4.73
CA GLU A 24 14.29 3.83 4.27
C GLU A 24 14.21 3.59 2.75
N TYR A 25 13.08 3.90 2.12
CA TYR A 25 12.88 3.83 0.67
C TYR A 25 13.05 5.18 -0.03
N ALA A 26 13.42 6.27 0.66
CA ALA A 26 13.48 7.62 0.08
C ALA A 26 14.33 7.70 -1.20
N THR A 27 15.47 7.00 -1.22
CA THR A 27 16.34 6.94 -2.42
C THR A 27 15.64 6.25 -3.60
N LEU A 28 14.85 5.22 -3.34
CA LEU A 28 14.08 4.51 -4.35
C LEU A 28 12.91 5.35 -4.85
N LEU A 29 12.14 5.95 -3.92
CA LEU A 29 11.00 6.82 -4.22
C LEU A 29 11.39 8.07 -5.03
N SER A 30 12.64 8.53 -4.91
CA SER A 30 13.17 9.63 -5.75
C SER A 30 13.39 9.26 -7.22
N LYS A 31 13.28 7.97 -7.60
CA LYS A 31 13.51 7.53 -8.98
C LYS A 31 12.23 7.73 -9.81
N PRO A 32 12.35 8.28 -11.03
CA PRO A 32 11.19 8.62 -11.86
C PRO A 32 10.39 7.41 -12.37
N ASN A 33 10.90 6.19 -12.17
CA ASN A 33 10.28 4.96 -12.63
C ASN A 33 9.84 4.03 -11.48
N ILE A 34 9.64 4.61 -10.31
CA ILE A 34 9.03 3.97 -9.16
C ILE A 34 7.66 4.59 -8.98
N THR A 35 6.64 3.73 -8.95
CA THR A 35 5.27 4.15 -8.68
C THR A 35 4.89 3.66 -7.30
N PRO A 36 4.80 4.54 -6.29
CA PRO A 36 4.40 4.14 -4.96
C PRO A 36 2.88 4.03 -4.87
N ILE A 37 2.41 2.92 -4.31
CA ILE A 37 0.99 2.56 -4.25
C ILE A 37 0.64 2.16 -2.82
N ILE A 38 -0.43 2.73 -2.28
CA ILE A 38 -1.03 2.31 -1.00
C ILE A 38 -2.39 1.68 -1.32
N LEU A 39 -2.58 0.44 -0.91
CA LEU A 39 -3.89 -0.21 -0.93
C LEU A 39 -4.59 0.08 0.40
N LYS A 40 -5.64 0.88 0.35
CA LYS A 40 -6.37 1.38 1.52
C LYS A 40 -7.85 0.98 1.45
N PRO A 41 -8.18 -0.32 1.57
CA PRO A 41 -9.58 -0.75 1.75
C PRO A 41 -10.14 -0.20 3.07
N GLU A 42 -11.45 -0.33 3.28
CA GLU A 42 -12.07 0.08 4.54
C GLU A 42 -11.48 -0.67 5.73
N LEU A 43 -11.25 0.05 6.83
CA LEU A 43 -10.67 -0.49 8.07
C LEU A 43 -11.44 -1.72 8.58
N SER A 44 -12.77 -1.70 8.47
CA SER A 44 -13.65 -2.81 8.85
C SER A 44 -13.29 -4.10 8.09
N ILE A 45 -13.03 -3.99 6.79
CA ILE A 45 -12.67 -5.10 5.91
C ILE A 45 -11.27 -5.61 6.24
N VAL A 46 -10.31 -4.72 6.53
CA VAL A 46 -8.96 -5.13 6.96
C VAL A 46 -8.99 -5.90 8.25
N LEU A 47 -9.70 -5.39 9.26
CA LEU A 47 -9.83 -6.07 10.56
C LEU A 47 -10.51 -7.43 10.39
N ALA A 48 -11.57 -7.53 9.58
CA ALA A 48 -12.23 -8.80 9.29
C ALA A 48 -11.27 -9.80 8.59
N ARG A 49 -10.50 -9.36 7.60
CA ARG A 49 -9.49 -10.17 6.91
C ARG A 49 -8.36 -10.60 7.88
N ASN A 50 -7.94 -9.73 8.79
CA ASN A 50 -6.96 -10.05 9.83
C ASN A 50 -7.50 -11.12 10.79
N HIS A 51 -8.74 -10.96 11.25
CA HIS A 51 -9.41 -11.91 12.15
C HIS A 51 -9.61 -13.29 11.51
N ALA A 52 -9.85 -13.35 10.20
CA ALA A 52 -9.97 -14.61 9.48
C ALA A 52 -8.63 -15.37 9.38
N ARG A 53 -7.50 -14.67 9.42
CA ARG A 53 -6.15 -15.26 9.34
C ARG A 53 -5.61 -15.69 10.71
N MET A 54 -6.11 -15.08 11.78
CA MET A 54 -5.52 -15.22 13.12
C MET A 54 -6.59 -15.53 14.18
N PRO A 55 -6.40 -16.60 14.98
CA PRO A 55 -7.32 -16.92 16.06
C PRO A 55 -7.31 -15.82 17.15
N PRO A 56 -8.39 -15.72 17.96
CA PRO A 56 -8.43 -14.81 19.10
C PRO A 56 -7.24 -14.99 20.03
N SER A 57 -6.48 -13.92 20.23
CA SER A 57 -5.28 -13.87 21.07
C SER A 57 -4.92 -12.43 21.44
N GLU A 58 -4.09 -12.23 22.46
CA GLU A 58 -3.53 -10.92 22.78
C GLU A 58 -2.70 -10.36 21.63
N PHE A 59 -2.00 -11.23 20.89
CA PHE A 59 -1.27 -10.84 19.69
C PHE A 59 -2.22 -10.30 18.60
N ARG A 60 -3.41 -10.88 18.43
CA ARG A 60 -4.42 -10.32 17.50
C ARG A 60 -4.88 -8.93 17.92
N LYS A 61 -5.12 -8.68 19.22
CA LYS A 61 -5.50 -7.35 19.72
C LYS A 61 -4.41 -6.32 19.44
N TYR A 62 -3.15 -6.68 19.71
CA TYR A 62 -1.99 -5.85 19.38
C TYR A 62 -1.94 -5.51 17.88
N MET A 63 -2.19 -6.49 17.00
CA MET A 63 -2.27 -6.24 15.55
C MET A 63 -3.44 -5.32 15.17
N ASP A 64 -4.61 -5.49 15.78
CA ASP A 64 -5.77 -4.63 15.52
C ASP A 64 -5.50 -3.18 15.93
N ASP A 65 -4.84 -2.95 17.06
CA ASP A 65 -4.45 -1.62 17.52
C ASP A 65 -3.41 -0.99 16.58
N GLY A 66 -2.43 -1.78 16.12
CA GLY A 66 -1.45 -1.35 15.12
C GLY A 66 -2.11 -0.96 13.80
N ILE A 67 -3.04 -1.76 13.28
CA ILE A 67 -3.81 -1.46 12.07
C ILE A 67 -4.59 -0.16 12.25
N ARG A 68 -5.29 0.02 13.38
CA ARG A 68 -6.06 1.25 13.66
C ARG A 68 -5.16 2.49 13.70
N MET A 69 -3.97 2.37 14.28
CA MET A 69 -3.00 3.46 14.33
C MET A 69 -2.52 3.85 12.92
N ILE A 70 -2.15 2.88 12.09
CA ILE A 70 -1.74 3.12 10.70
C ILE A 70 -2.87 3.80 9.90
N TYR A 71 -4.11 3.33 10.05
CA TYR A 71 -5.26 3.92 9.36
C TYR A 71 -5.52 5.36 9.81
N ALA A 72 -5.46 5.63 11.11
CA ALA A 72 -5.65 6.98 11.64
C ALA A 72 -4.57 7.97 11.17
N ASP A 73 -3.36 7.50 10.88
CA ASP A 73 -2.30 8.30 10.28
C ASP A 73 -2.50 8.48 8.76
N LEU A 74 -2.77 7.38 8.03
CA LEU A 74 -3.07 7.44 6.60
C LEU A 74 -4.22 8.40 6.28
N ASP A 75 -5.30 8.40 7.08
CA ASP A 75 -6.43 9.30 6.90
C ASP A 75 -6.01 10.78 7.00
N LYS A 76 -5.00 11.11 7.80
CA LYS A 76 -4.45 12.47 7.92
C LYS A 76 -3.50 12.81 6.78
N GLN A 77 -2.76 11.83 6.28
CA GLN A 77 -1.70 12.03 5.28
C GLN A 77 -2.18 11.84 3.84
N GLU A 78 -3.37 11.27 3.63
CA GLU A 78 -3.83 10.82 2.31
C GLU A 78 -3.74 11.92 1.24
N SER A 79 -4.19 13.14 1.55
CA SER A 79 -4.10 14.26 0.61
C SER A 79 -2.66 14.64 0.28
N THR A 80 -1.77 14.65 1.29
CA THR A 80 -0.35 14.93 1.12
C THR A 80 0.34 13.86 0.26
N LEU A 81 0.06 12.59 0.53
CA LEU A 81 0.60 11.45 -0.22
C LEU A 81 0.18 11.52 -1.69
N LYS A 82 -1.11 11.77 -1.97
CA LYS A 82 -1.59 11.97 -3.35
C LYS A 82 -0.90 13.15 -4.03
N ALA A 83 -0.70 14.27 -3.33
CA ALA A 83 0.03 15.42 -3.86
C ALA A 83 1.50 15.13 -4.15
N GLN A 84 2.10 14.16 -3.44
CA GLN A 84 3.46 13.66 -3.67
C GLN A 84 3.53 12.58 -4.78
N GLY A 85 2.41 12.27 -5.44
CA GLY A 85 2.35 11.30 -6.54
C GLY A 85 2.07 9.86 -6.11
N TRP A 86 1.73 9.61 -4.83
CA TRP A 86 1.29 8.29 -4.40
C TRP A 86 -0.09 7.94 -4.97
N LEU A 87 -0.22 6.70 -5.46
CA LEU A 87 -1.52 6.12 -5.78
C LEU A 87 -2.12 5.53 -4.51
N VAL A 88 -3.03 6.25 -3.86
CA VAL A 88 -3.82 5.71 -2.73
C VAL A 88 -5.13 5.15 -3.27
N LEU A 89 -5.25 3.82 -3.27
CA LEU A 89 -6.34 3.08 -3.91
C LEU A 89 -7.24 2.44 -2.86
N ASP A 90 -8.52 2.82 -2.86
CA ASP A 90 -9.54 2.05 -2.16
C ASP A 90 -9.80 0.73 -2.90
N THR A 91 -9.51 -0.38 -2.24
CA THR A 91 -9.69 -1.76 -2.73
C THR A 91 -10.71 -2.56 -1.92
N SER A 92 -11.62 -1.86 -1.22
CA SER A 92 -12.65 -2.46 -0.36
C SER A 92 -13.48 -3.51 -1.08
N ASN A 93 -13.91 -3.18 -2.30
CA ASN A 93 -14.80 -3.98 -3.12
C ASN A 93 -14.08 -4.77 -4.22
N ASP A 94 -12.75 -4.67 -4.26
CA ASP A 94 -11.96 -5.35 -5.28
C ASP A 94 -11.81 -6.84 -4.94
N THR A 95 -11.87 -7.69 -5.97
CA THR A 95 -11.26 -9.02 -5.89
C THR A 95 -9.75 -8.88 -6.02
N ILE A 96 -9.03 -9.98 -5.79
CA ILE A 96 -7.57 -9.99 -6.01
C ILE A 96 -7.27 -9.66 -7.48
N GLU A 97 -7.99 -10.30 -8.41
CA GLU A 97 -7.82 -10.12 -9.85
C GLU A 97 -8.14 -8.68 -10.28
N SER A 98 -9.24 -8.10 -9.78
CA SER A 98 -9.59 -6.71 -10.14
C SER A 98 -8.59 -5.69 -9.57
N SER A 99 -8.06 -5.94 -8.37
CA SER A 99 -6.98 -5.13 -7.79
C SER A 99 -5.74 -5.15 -8.67
N VAL A 100 -5.32 -6.35 -9.12
CA VAL A 100 -4.13 -6.52 -9.96
C VAL A 100 -4.31 -5.84 -11.31
N ILE A 101 -5.44 -6.07 -11.99
CA ILE A 101 -5.74 -5.44 -13.28
C ILE A 101 -5.68 -3.91 -13.15
N ARG A 102 -6.33 -3.36 -12.12
CA ARG A 102 -6.34 -1.92 -11.86
C ARG A 102 -4.93 -1.36 -11.66
N ILE A 103 -4.09 -2.02 -10.86
CA ILE A 103 -2.70 -1.59 -10.63
C ILE A 103 -1.92 -1.59 -11.94
N VAL A 104 -1.97 -2.69 -12.71
CA VAL A 104 -1.23 -2.81 -13.97
C VAL A 104 -1.67 -1.74 -14.98
N THR A 105 -2.98 -1.52 -15.15
CA THR A 105 -3.51 -0.49 -16.07
C THR A 105 -3.07 0.93 -15.66
N LEU A 106 -3.03 1.24 -14.36
CA LEU A 106 -2.54 2.53 -13.87
C LEU A 106 -1.04 2.72 -14.17
N LEU A 107 -0.24 1.66 -14.04
CA LEU A 107 1.18 1.69 -14.35
C LEU A 107 1.45 1.90 -15.85
N GLU A 108 0.66 1.28 -16.72
CA GLU A 108 0.75 1.46 -18.17
C GLU A 108 0.39 2.89 -18.60
N THR A 109 -0.67 3.45 -18.01
CA THR A 109 -1.15 4.81 -18.34
C THR A 109 -0.19 5.90 -17.86
N SER A 110 0.51 5.66 -16.74
CA SER A 110 1.48 6.62 -16.18
C SER A 110 2.84 6.60 -16.89
N ALA A 111 3.06 5.67 -17.82
CA ALA A 111 4.30 5.51 -18.57
C ALA A 111 4.29 6.20 -19.96
N GLY A 112 3.14 6.79 -20.35
CA GLY A 112 2.93 7.49 -21.62
C GLY A 112 3.18 9.00 -21.57
#